data_AF-A0A1G0B843-F1
#
_entry.id   AF-A0A1G0B843-F1
#
_cell.length_a   1.000
_cell.length_b   1.000
_cell.length_c   1.000
_cell.angle_alpha   90.00
_cell.angle_beta   90.00
_cell.angle_gamma   90.00
#
_symmetry.space_group_name_H-M   'P 1'
#
loop_
_entity.id
_entity.type
_entity.pdbx_description
1 polymer ?
#
loop_
_entity_poly.entity_id
_entity_poly.type
_entity_poly.pdbx_seq_one_letter_code
_entity_poly.pdbx_strand_id
1 'polypeptide(L)' 'MKKAATPVAEKKTTARKAAAPKAKKAATPSPEERYRMVETAAYFIAERHGFQGNSTEHWVEAERQIAAMLGE' A
#
# COMPACT_ATOMS: atom_id res chain seq x y z
N MET A 1 39.47 43.18 0.72
CA MET A 1 38.29 42.42 1.18
C MET A 1 38.70 41.62 2.41
N LYS A 2 38.27 42.00 3.62
CA LYS A 2 37.04 41.59 4.35
C LYS A 2 37.27 40.37 5.29
N LYS A 3 37.39 40.73 6.58
CA LYS A 3 36.87 40.13 7.84
C LYS A 3 37.15 38.67 8.26
N ALA A 4 37.57 38.59 9.52
CA ALA A 4 37.59 37.49 10.48
C ALA A 4 36.22 36.87 10.80
N ALA A 5 36.19 35.62 11.29
CA ALA A 5 35.76 35.26 12.65
C ALA A 5 35.71 33.73 12.87
N THR A 6 36.01 33.34 14.10
CA THR A 6 36.18 32.05 14.76
C THR A 6 34.90 31.19 14.90
N PRO A 7 35.01 29.90 15.30
CA PRO A 7 33.99 28.86 15.10
C PRO A 7 32.85 28.90 16.12
N VAL A 8 31.63 28.66 15.65
CA VAL A 8 30.43 28.55 16.50
C VAL A 8 30.15 27.07 16.78
N ALA A 9 30.21 26.77 18.08
CA ALA A 9 29.82 25.53 18.70
C ALA A 9 28.33 25.18 18.50
N GLU A 10 28.08 23.87 18.45
CA GLU A 10 26.93 23.16 18.99
C GLU A 10 25.52 23.66 18.65
N LYS A 11 24.88 22.97 17.69
CA LYS A 11 23.47 22.62 17.84
C LYS A 11 23.32 21.10 17.80
N LYS A 12 23.27 20.55 19.01
CA LYS A 12 22.71 19.24 19.34
C LYS A 12 21.22 19.28 18.95
N THR A 13 20.94 19.04 17.68
CA THR A 13 19.54 18.88 17.23
C THR A 13 19.12 17.51 17.72
N THR A 14 18.34 17.54 18.79
CA THR A 14 17.64 16.39 19.36
C THR A 14 17.03 15.57 18.24
N ALA A 15 17.48 14.32 18.13
CA ALA A 15 16.84 13.33 17.29
C ALA A 15 15.37 13.24 17.73
N ARG A 16 14.49 13.93 17.02
CA ARG A 16 13.06 13.63 17.06
C ARG A 16 12.98 12.23 16.48
N LYS A 17 12.95 11.24 17.37
CA LYS A 17 12.63 9.85 17.06
C LYS A 17 11.27 9.92 16.37
N ALA A 18 11.29 9.95 15.04
CA ALA A 18 10.10 9.80 14.23
C ALA A 18 9.50 8.49 14.75
N ALA A 19 8.29 8.61 15.32
CA ALA A 19 7.54 7.45 15.73
C ALA A 19 7.51 6.53 14.51
N ALA A 20 8.16 5.38 14.63
CA ALA A 20 8.12 4.37 13.58
C ALA A 20 6.65 4.18 13.22
N PRO A 21 6.29 4.13 11.92
CA PRO A 21 4.91 3.84 11.56
C PRO A 21 4.57 2.55 12.28
N LYS A 22 3.61 2.61 13.21
CA LYS A 22 3.04 1.40 13.80
C LYS A 22 2.64 0.57 12.60
N ALA A 23 3.34 -0.54 12.39
CA ALA A 23 2.95 -1.53 11.42
C ALA A 23 1.47 -1.78 11.71
N LYS A 24 0.61 -1.31 10.80
CA LYS A 24 -0.81 -1.57 10.89
C LYS A 24 -0.84 -3.09 10.91
N LYS A 25 -1.18 -3.68 12.06
CA LYS A 25 -1.60 -5.08 12.10
C LYS A 25 -2.57 -5.19 10.92
N ALA A 26 -2.27 -6.07 9.98
CA ALA A 26 -3.10 -6.27 8.80
C ALA A 26 -4.50 -6.53 9.34
N ALA A 27 -5.33 -5.48 9.37
CA ALA A 27 -6.68 -5.58 9.82
C ALA A 27 -7.33 -6.38 8.71
N THR A 28 -7.94 -7.51 9.08
CA THR A 28 -8.74 -8.28 8.14
C THR A 28 -9.67 -7.28 7.44
N PRO A 29 -9.59 -7.15 6.10
CA PRO A 29 -10.34 -6.13 5.39
C PRO A 29 -11.83 -6.30 5.67
N SER A 30 -12.52 -5.19 5.86
CA SER A 30 -13.98 -5.18 5.94
C SER A 30 -14.56 -5.86 4.68
N PRO A 31 -15.76 -6.48 4.74
CA PRO A 31 -16.40 -7.05 3.57
C PRO A 31 -16.48 -6.08 2.37
N GLU A 32 -16.69 -4.79 2.64
CA GLU A 32 -16.70 -3.72 1.63
C GLU A 32 -15.32 -3.52 0.98
N GLU A 33 -14.25 -3.55 1.78
CA GLU A 33 -12.87 -3.48 1.27
C GLU A 33 -12.53 -4.69 0.43
N ARG A 34 -12.93 -5.90 0.85
CA ARG A 34 -12.76 -7.11 0.04
C ARG A 34 -13.48 -6.98 -1.30
N TYR A 35 -14.72 -6.49 -1.30
CA TYR A 35 -15.47 -6.28 -2.55
C TYR A 35 -14.74 -5.32 -3.50
N ARG A 36 -14.22 -4.19 -2.99
CA ARG A 36 -13.44 -3.25 -3.83
C ARG A 36 -12.15 -3.86 -4.35
N MET A 37 -11.47 -4.67 -3.53
CA MET A 37 -10.27 -5.39 -3.95
C MET A 37 -10.57 -6.38 -5.06
N VAL A 38 -11.66 -7.15 -4.92
CA VAL A 38 -12.13 -8.10 -5.93
C VAL A 38 -12.55 -7.39 -7.21
N GLU A 39 -13.33 -6.30 -7.12
CA GLU A 39 -13.73 -5.50 -8.28
C GLU A 39 -12.52 -5.00 -9.06
N THR A 40 -11.54 -4.43 -8.35
CA THR A 40 -10.30 -3.93 -8.94
C THR A 40 -9.50 -5.07 -9.59
N ALA A 41 -9.37 -6.21 -8.91
CA ALA A 41 -8.66 -7.37 -9.44
C ALA A 41 -9.38 -7.97 -10.67
N ALA A 42 -10.71 -8.03 -10.65
CA ALA A 42 -11.51 -8.52 -11.78
C ALA A 42 -11.34 -7.62 -13.01
N TYR A 43 -11.28 -6.30 -12.81
CA TYR A 43 -10.96 -5.36 -13.89
C TYR A 43 -9.56 -5.63 -14.48
N PHE A 44 -8.53 -5.81 -13.64
CA PHE A 44 -7.18 -6.10 -14.13
C PHE A 44 -7.06 -7.47 -14.80
N ILE A 45 -7.77 -8.49 -14.31
CA ILE A 45 -7.83 -9.81 -14.94
C ILE A 45 -8.50 -9.67 -16.31
N ALA A 46 -9.66 -9.01 -16.38
CA ALA A 46 -10.32 -8.76 -17.65
C ALA A 46 -9.39 -8.01 -18.62
N GLU A 47 -8.74 -6.93 -18.19
CA GLU A 47 -7.78 -6.17 -19.00
C GLU A 47 -6.61 -7.05 -19.49
N ARG A 48 -6.01 -7.88 -18.62
CA ARG A 48 -4.92 -8.79 -18.98
C ARG A 48 -5.36 -9.83 -20.01
N HIS A 49 -6.62 -10.25 -19.93
CA HIS A 49 -7.24 -11.13 -20.90
C HIS A 49 -7.77 -10.37 -22.14
N GLY A 50 -7.56 -9.05 -22.25
CA GLY A 50 -8.06 -8.23 -23.36
C GLY A 50 -9.59 -8.12 -23.39
N PHE A 51 -10.22 -8.19 -22.22
CA PHE A 51 -11.66 -8.29 -22.00
C PHE A 51 -12.30 -9.48 -22.73
N GLN A 52 -11.51 -10.52 -22.99
CA GLN A 52 -11.99 -11.78 -23.57
C GLN A 52 -12.49 -12.70 -22.45
N GLY A 53 -13.59 -13.41 -22.70
CA GLY A 53 -14.24 -14.29 -21.71
C GLY A 53 -15.41 -13.62 -20.98
N ASN A 54 -15.93 -14.27 -19.95
CA ASN A 54 -17.05 -13.78 -19.18
C ASN A 54 -16.57 -12.99 -17.95
N SER A 55 -17.16 -11.82 -17.69
CA SER A 55 -16.91 -11.01 -16.49
C SER A 55 -17.08 -11.81 -15.19
N THR A 56 -17.98 -12.80 -15.17
CA THR A 56 -18.16 -13.70 -14.02
C THR A 56 -16.93 -14.57 -13.77
N GLU A 57 -16.26 -15.05 -14.80
CA GLU A 57 -15.03 -15.86 -14.64
C GLU A 57 -13.89 -15.01 -14.07
N HIS A 58 -13.75 -13.79 -14.58
CA HIS A 58 -12.77 -12.81 -14.09
C HIS A 58 -13.04 -12.44 -12.63
N TRP A 59 -14.32 -12.33 -12.24
CA TRP A 59 -14.72 -12.11 -10.86
C TRP A 59 -14.35 -13.28 -9.94
N VAL A 60 -14.63 -14.52 -10.35
CA VAL A 60 -14.28 -15.71 -9.55
C VAL A 60 -12.77 -15.85 -9.38
N GLU A 61 -12.00 -15.55 -10.43
CA GLU A 61 -10.54 -15.55 -10.32
C GLU A 61 -10.03 -14.42 -9.41
N ALA A 62 -10.64 -13.24 -9.47
CA ALA A 62 -10.35 -12.14 -8.56
C ALA A 62 -10.64 -12.51 -7.10
N GLU A 63 -11.81 -13.12 -6.81
CA GLU A 63 -12.16 -13.58 -5.46
C GLU A 63 -11.14 -14.55 -4.90
N ARG A 64 -10.69 -15.52 -5.70
CA ARG A 64 -9.64 -16.47 -5.31
C ARG A 64 -8.31 -15.77 -5.05
N GLN A 65 -7.96 -14.79 -5.89
CA GLN A 65 -6.71 -14.04 -5.74
C GLN A 65 -6.71 -13.22 -4.46
N ILE A 66 -7.82 -12.53 -4.16
CA ILE A 66 -7.96 -11.75 -2.92
C ILE A 66 -8.02 -12.67 -1.70
N ALA A 67 -8.75 -13.80 -1.75
CA ALA A 67 -8.76 -14.78 -0.67
C ALA A 67 -7.35 -15.30 -0.34
N ALA A 68 -6.56 -15.65 -1.36
CA ALA A 68 -5.18 -16.07 -1.19
C ALA A 68 -4.27 -14.97 -0.60
N MET A 69 -4.49 -13.70 -0.96
CA MET A 69 -3.77 -12.57 -0.36
C MET A 69 -4.14 -12.33 1.11
N LEU A 70 -5.37 -12.65 1.50
CA LEU A 70 -5.86 -12.50 2.86
C LEU A 70 -5.62 -13.74 3.74
N GLY A 71 -5.31 -14.89 3.13
CA GLY A 71 -5.09 -16.15 3.83
C GLY A 71 -6.38 -16.81 4.32
N GLU A 72 -7.50 -16.58 3.61
CA GLU A 72 -8.81 -17.21 3.83
C GLU A 72 -8.89 -18.57 3.14
#